data_AF-Q0RUF5-F1
#
_entry.id   AF-Q0RUF5-F1
#
_cell.length_a   1.000
_cell.length_b   1.000
_cell.length_c   1.000
_cell.angle_alpha   90.00
_cell.angle_beta   90.00
_cell.angle_gamma   90.00
#
_symmetry.space_group_name_H-M   'P 1'
#
loop_
_entity.id
_entity.type
_entity.pdbx_description
1 polymer ?
#
loop_
_entity_poly.entity_id
_entity_poly.type
_entity_poly.pdbx_seq_one_letter_code
_entity_poly.pdbx_strand_id
1 'polypeptide(L)'
;MAGATASADPSASASASATPAGAAASTGGTGDPTLDGFLDLLPFKVPLDREINGIEDIDVNPLVLTFTCNGGEPAWKLKNTSDKSFGFGWFDTNLGGGILDIGPTQTVDLPSKALAVVGSPWDAETKLLLVTVPTVGVSNCGGATSAPPAIPVPAALPIAAPAAGSSVTAEPYYTG
;
A
#
# COMPACT_ATOMS: atom_id res chain seq x y z
N MET A 1 60.94 -44.23 -17.19
CA MET A 1 61.81 -43.05 -17.31
C MET A 1 61.14 -41.88 -16.61
N ALA A 2 61.85 -41.25 -15.67
CA ALA A 2 61.74 -39.91 -15.05
C ALA A 2 60.33 -39.31 -14.75
N GLY A 3 60.02 -38.66 -13.63
CA GLY A 3 60.74 -38.12 -12.46
C GLY A 3 59.74 -37.16 -11.78
N ALA A 4 59.43 -37.34 -10.49
CA ALA A 4 59.92 -36.57 -9.35
C ALA A 4 59.36 -35.12 -9.17
N THR A 5 58.73 -34.95 -8.00
CA THR A 5 58.73 -33.80 -7.06
C THR A 5 57.93 -32.52 -7.31
N ALA A 6 57.22 -32.13 -6.25
CA ALA A 6 56.44 -30.91 -6.05
C ALA A 6 57.32 -29.66 -5.88
N SER A 7 56.76 -28.49 -6.20
CA SER A 7 57.17 -27.20 -5.65
C SER A 7 55.94 -26.34 -5.40
N ALA A 8 55.68 -26.08 -4.13
CA ALA A 8 54.90 -24.93 -3.70
C ALA A 8 55.86 -23.75 -3.61
N ASP A 9 55.50 -22.62 -4.22
CA ASP A 9 56.14 -21.33 -3.95
C ASP A 9 55.02 -20.31 -3.65
N PRO A 10 55.02 -19.67 -2.46
CA PRO A 10 53.99 -18.74 -2.02
C PRO A 10 54.45 -17.30 -2.23
N SER A 11 53.82 -16.56 -3.14
CA SER A 11 53.66 -15.09 -3.03
C SER A 11 53.04 -14.53 -4.30
N ALA A 12 51.77 -14.15 -4.19
CA ALA A 12 51.23 -13.05 -4.98
C ALA A 12 50.17 -12.36 -4.14
N SER A 13 50.62 -11.41 -3.31
CA SER A 13 49.79 -10.35 -2.77
C SER A 13 49.18 -9.59 -3.94
N ALA A 14 47.92 -9.90 -4.27
CA ALA A 14 47.07 -9.02 -5.05
C ALA A 14 46.03 -8.45 -4.08
N SER A 15 46.33 -7.27 -3.55
CA SER A 15 45.37 -6.41 -2.87
C SER A 15 44.27 -6.03 -3.86
N ALA A 16 43.21 -6.84 -3.91
CA ALA A 16 41.96 -6.45 -4.55
C ALA A 16 41.19 -5.61 -3.54
N SER A 17 41.29 -4.29 -3.73
CA SER A 17 40.49 -3.27 -3.07
C SER A 17 39.02 -3.70 -3.10
N ALA A 18 38.50 -4.07 -1.94
CA ALA A 18 37.08 -4.31 -1.74
C ALA A 18 36.35 -2.98 -1.93
N THR A 19 35.87 -2.73 -3.15
CA THR A 19 34.71 -1.88 -3.32
C THR A 19 33.53 -2.71 -2.84
N PRO A 20 32.80 -2.35 -1.78
CA PRO A 20 31.48 -2.90 -1.62
C PRO A 20 30.69 -2.30 -2.80
N ALA A 21 30.54 -3.08 -3.86
CA ALA A 21 29.39 -2.95 -4.70
C ALA A 21 28.22 -3.11 -3.73
N GLY A 22 27.59 -2.00 -3.37
CA GLY A 22 26.27 -1.98 -2.79
C GLY A 22 25.34 -2.63 -3.80
N ALA A 23 25.36 -3.96 -3.83
CA ALA A 23 24.19 -4.72 -4.15
C ALA A 23 23.20 -4.28 -3.08
N ALA A 24 22.38 -3.29 -3.41
CA ALA A 24 21.05 -3.22 -2.86
C ALA A 24 20.42 -4.57 -3.23
N ALA A 25 20.65 -5.57 -2.38
CA ALA A 25 19.88 -6.77 -2.38
C ALA A 25 18.48 -6.27 -2.08
N SER A 26 17.64 -6.23 -3.11
CA SER A 26 16.20 -6.24 -2.93
C SER A 26 15.88 -7.54 -2.22
N THR A 27 16.01 -7.55 -0.90
CA THR A 27 15.41 -8.56 -0.06
C THR A 27 13.93 -8.31 -0.23
N GLY A 28 13.23 -9.10 -1.06
CA GLY A 28 11.79 -9.01 -1.26
C GLY A 28 10.96 -9.38 -0.03
N GLY A 29 11.46 -8.99 1.15
CA GLY A 29 10.95 -9.22 2.49
C GLY A 29 11.39 -8.06 3.38
N THR A 30 10.78 -7.93 4.54
CA THR A 30 10.95 -6.80 5.45
C THR A 30 12.29 -6.82 6.20
N GLY A 31 13.06 -7.91 6.08
CA GLY A 31 14.28 -8.12 6.85
C GLY A 31 14.02 -8.60 8.29
N ASP A 32 12.77 -8.92 8.61
CA ASP A 32 12.35 -9.51 9.87
C ASP A 32 11.79 -10.91 9.59
N PRO A 33 12.44 -12.00 10.04
CA PRO A 33 12.04 -13.36 9.69
C PRO A 33 10.65 -13.74 10.23
N THR A 34 10.18 -13.09 11.30
CA THR A 34 8.84 -13.35 11.85
C THR A 34 7.78 -12.68 10.99
N LEU A 35 8.01 -11.44 10.60
CA LEU A 35 7.11 -10.70 9.71
C LEU A 35 7.08 -11.32 8.32
N ASP A 36 8.24 -11.68 7.77
CA ASP A 36 8.35 -12.38 6.48
C ASP A 36 7.61 -13.72 6.51
N GLY A 37 7.79 -14.51 7.57
CA GLY A 37 7.05 -15.75 7.77
C GLY A 37 5.53 -15.56 7.88
N PHE A 38 5.06 -14.42 8.42
CA PHE A 38 3.64 -14.08 8.43
C PHE A 38 3.13 -13.68 7.03
N LEU A 39 3.89 -12.84 6.31
CA LEU A 39 3.52 -12.37 4.97
C LEU A 39 3.44 -13.53 3.97
N ASP A 40 4.28 -14.55 4.11
CA ASP A 40 4.25 -15.76 3.29
C ASP A 40 2.97 -16.61 3.48
N LEU A 41 2.23 -16.43 4.58
CA LEU A 41 0.96 -17.12 4.83
C LEU A 41 -0.24 -16.42 4.17
N LEU A 42 -0.06 -15.18 3.71
CA LEU A 42 -1.12 -14.41 3.08
C LEU A 42 -1.40 -14.95 1.67
N PRO A 43 -2.64 -14.90 1.19
CA PRO A 43 -2.98 -15.31 -0.18
C PRO A 43 -2.52 -14.28 -1.24
N PHE A 44 -1.81 -13.25 -0.82
CA PHE A 44 -1.26 -12.17 -1.63
C PHE A 44 0.09 -11.72 -1.07
N LYS A 45 0.89 -11.10 -1.93
CA LYS A 45 2.16 -10.47 -1.60
C LYS A 45 1.99 -8.98 -1.43
N VAL A 46 2.63 -8.43 -0.40
CA VAL A 46 2.68 -6.98 -0.18
C VAL A 46 3.83 -6.39 -0.99
N PRO A 47 3.61 -5.37 -1.83
CA PRO A 47 4.67 -4.73 -2.59
C PRO A 47 5.48 -3.76 -1.70
N LEU A 48 6.33 -4.33 -0.85
CA LEU A 48 7.10 -3.60 0.17
C LEU A 48 8.06 -2.56 -0.42
N ASP A 49 8.56 -2.80 -1.63
CA ASP A 49 9.52 -1.93 -2.32
C ASP A 49 8.85 -0.89 -3.23
N ARG A 50 7.51 -0.78 -3.23
CA ARG A 50 6.82 0.20 -4.07
C ARG A 50 6.95 1.58 -3.46
N GLU A 51 7.77 2.41 -4.09
CA GLU A 51 7.90 3.83 -3.75
C GLU A 51 6.62 4.58 -4.17
N ILE A 52 6.03 5.32 -3.23
CA ILE A 52 4.83 6.15 -3.48
C ILE A 52 5.30 7.60 -3.41
N ASN A 53 5.54 8.19 -4.57
CA ASN A 53 6.00 9.57 -4.75
C ASN A 53 4.84 10.52 -5.04
N GLY A 54 3.71 10.00 -5.54
CA GLY A 54 2.53 10.78 -5.87
C GLY A 54 1.24 9.96 -5.95
N ILE A 55 0.16 10.62 -6.37
CA ILE A 55 -1.16 9.99 -6.53
C ILE A 55 -1.19 9.03 -7.72
N GLU A 56 -0.33 9.26 -8.71
CA GLU A 56 -0.10 8.44 -9.89
C GLU A 56 0.44 7.05 -9.57
N ASP A 57 1.08 6.87 -8.41
CA ASP A 57 1.59 5.59 -7.94
C ASP A 57 0.50 4.75 -7.26
N ILE A 58 -0.70 5.32 -7.06
CA ILE A 58 -1.86 4.65 -6.46
C ILE A 58 -2.75 4.10 -7.58
N ASP A 59 -2.96 2.78 -7.56
CA ASP A 59 -3.83 2.09 -8.51
C ASP A 59 -5.30 2.49 -8.28
N VAL A 60 -6.11 2.45 -9.35
CA VAL A 60 -7.55 2.64 -9.24
C VAL A 60 -8.19 1.34 -8.72
N ASN A 61 -8.97 1.42 -7.64
CA ASN A 61 -9.74 0.28 -7.13
C ASN A 61 -10.94 -0.02 -8.05
N PRO A 62 -11.00 -1.19 -8.71
CA PRO A 62 -12.14 -1.55 -9.55
C PRO A 62 -13.33 -2.12 -8.75
N LEU A 63 -13.16 -2.36 -7.45
CA LEU A 63 -14.16 -2.99 -6.60
C LEU A 63 -15.08 -1.94 -5.94
N VAL A 64 -16.38 -2.14 -6.07
CA VAL A 64 -17.40 -1.22 -5.56
C VAL A 64 -18.34 -1.96 -4.62
N LEU A 65 -18.40 -1.47 -3.37
CA LEU A 65 -19.37 -1.93 -2.38
C LEU A 65 -20.73 -1.27 -2.62
N THR A 66 -21.78 -2.09 -2.61
CA THR A 66 -23.17 -1.66 -2.67
C THR A 66 -23.97 -2.41 -1.61
N PHE A 67 -25.09 -1.87 -1.18
CA PHE A 67 -25.98 -2.55 -0.26
C PHE A 67 -27.43 -2.33 -0.63
N THR A 68 -28.27 -3.24 -0.17
CA THR A 68 -29.72 -3.02 -0.05
C THR A 68 -30.12 -3.23 1.41
N CYS A 69 -31.18 -2.58 1.86
CA CYS A 69 -31.69 -2.84 3.21
C CYS A 69 -32.69 -4.00 3.17
N ASN A 70 -32.37 -5.08 3.88
CA ASN A 70 -33.30 -6.18 4.11
C ASN A 70 -33.78 -6.08 5.56
N GLY A 71 -34.90 -5.39 5.75
CA GLY A 71 -35.32 -4.92 7.08
C GLY A 71 -34.39 -3.81 7.59
N GLY A 72 -33.97 -3.92 8.85
CA GLY A 72 -33.06 -2.96 9.49
C GLY A 72 -31.57 -3.16 9.16
N GLU A 73 -31.22 -4.24 8.47
CA GLU A 73 -29.83 -4.64 8.23
C GLU A 73 -29.43 -4.50 6.75
N PRO A 74 -28.18 -4.12 6.46
CA PRO A 74 -27.66 -4.12 5.10
C PRO A 74 -27.41 -5.55 4.59
N ALA A 75 -27.74 -5.77 3.33
CA ALA A 75 -27.29 -6.89 2.53
C ALA A 75 -26.24 -6.37 1.54
N TRP A 76 -24.98 -6.61 1.85
CA TRP A 76 -23.83 -6.12 1.09
C TRP A 76 -23.56 -6.96 -0.16
N LYS A 77 -23.23 -6.26 -1.24
CA LYS A 77 -22.75 -6.82 -2.50
C LYS A 77 -21.47 -6.11 -2.92
N LEU A 78 -20.49 -6.87 -3.37
CA LEU A 78 -19.29 -6.34 -3.98
C LEU A 78 -19.35 -6.57 -5.49
N LYS A 79 -19.18 -5.50 -6.26
CA LYS A 79 -19.11 -5.56 -7.71
C LYS A 79 -17.68 -5.29 -8.18
N ASN A 80 -17.18 -6.15 -9.06
CA ASN A 80 -15.99 -5.86 -9.84
C ASN A 80 -16.38 -5.14 -11.13
N THR A 81 -15.81 -3.98 -11.38
CA THR A 81 -16.12 -3.16 -12.57
C THR A 81 -15.11 -3.33 -13.70
N SER A 82 -14.02 -4.07 -13.50
CA SER A 82 -13.03 -4.34 -14.54
C SER A 82 -13.25 -5.68 -15.24
N ASP A 83 -12.41 -5.91 -16.26
CA ASP A 83 -12.27 -7.12 -17.05
C ASP A 83 -11.26 -8.13 -16.46
N LYS A 84 -10.72 -7.86 -15.27
CA LYS A 84 -9.76 -8.73 -14.55
C LYS A 84 -10.38 -9.39 -13.34
N SER A 85 -9.85 -10.54 -12.93
CA SER A 85 -10.20 -11.17 -11.65
C SER A 85 -9.38 -10.59 -10.50
N PHE A 86 -9.98 -10.50 -9.32
CA PHE A 86 -9.30 -10.11 -8.09
C PHE A 86 -9.59 -11.10 -6.97
N GLY A 87 -8.65 -11.25 -6.06
CA GLY A 87 -9.00 -11.64 -4.70
C GLY A 87 -9.17 -10.38 -3.85
N PHE A 88 -9.95 -10.48 -2.78
CA PHE A 88 -10.10 -9.36 -1.85
C PHE A 88 -10.33 -9.83 -0.43
N GLY A 89 -9.79 -9.07 0.51
CA GLY A 89 -10.02 -9.20 1.94
C GLY A 89 -11.03 -8.15 2.35
N TRP A 90 -12.04 -8.53 3.12
CA TRP A 90 -13.02 -7.59 3.65
C TRP A 90 -13.07 -7.66 5.17
N PHE A 91 -13.39 -6.53 5.79
CA PHE A 91 -13.55 -6.37 7.23
C PHE A 91 -14.73 -5.45 7.51
N ASP A 92 -15.41 -5.64 8.63
CA ASP A 92 -16.58 -4.85 8.99
C ASP A 92 -16.56 -4.34 10.44
N THR A 93 -17.49 -3.43 10.76
CA THR A 93 -17.56 -2.81 12.10
C THR A 93 -18.03 -3.75 13.21
N ASN A 94 -18.50 -4.95 12.87
CA ASN A 94 -18.89 -5.98 13.83
C ASN A 94 -17.74 -6.99 14.08
N LEU A 95 -16.51 -6.63 13.70
CA LEU A 95 -15.31 -7.47 13.77
C LEU A 95 -15.40 -8.72 12.88
N GLY A 96 -16.31 -8.71 11.89
CA GLY A 96 -16.37 -9.71 10.83
C GLY A 96 -15.32 -9.46 9.77
N GLY A 97 -14.93 -10.51 9.07
CA GLY A 97 -14.05 -10.40 7.93
C GLY A 97 -13.86 -11.73 7.21
N GLY A 98 -13.24 -11.66 6.04
CA GLY A 98 -12.97 -12.84 5.24
C GLY A 98 -12.24 -12.53 3.95
N ILE A 99 -11.92 -13.59 3.24
CA ILE A 99 -11.23 -13.55 1.94
C ILE A 99 -12.15 -14.22 0.91
N LEU A 100 -12.30 -13.58 -0.23
CA LEU A 100 -13.14 -14.02 -1.33
C LEU A 100 -12.44 -13.71 -2.64
N ASP A 101 -12.74 -14.49 -3.68
CA ASP A 101 -12.35 -14.20 -5.05
C ASP A 101 -13.55 -13.66 -5.84
N ILE A 102 -13.27 -12.77 -6.79
CA ILE A 102 -14.27 -12.18 -7.67
C ILE A 102 -13.73 -12.13 -9.11
N GLY A 103 -14.48 -12.76 -10.02
CA GLY A 103 -14.16 -12.77 -11.44
C GLY A 103 -14.43 -11.43 -12.14
N PRO A 104 -14.10 -11.35 -13.44
CA PRO A 104 -14.31 -10.15 -14.25
C PRO A 104 -15.78 -9.76 -14.30
N THR A 105 -16.09 -8.47 -14.12
CA THR A 105 -17.46 -7.92 -14.18
C THR A 105 -18.48 -8.57 -13.21
N GLN A 106 -18.01 -9.40 -12.28
CA GLN A 106 -18.86 -10.19 -11.41
C GLN A 106 -19.41 -9.34 -10.26
N THR A 107 -20.53 -9.77 -9.68
CA THR A 107 -21.01 -9.31 -8.38
C THR A 107 -21.15 -10.50 -7.44
N VAL A 108 -20.68 -10.34 -6.20
CA VAL A 108 -20.75 -11.36 -5.15
C VAL A 108 -21.45 -10.80 -3.91
N ASP A 109 -22.14 -11.67 -3.18
CA ASP A 109 -22.72 -11.33 -1.88
C ASP A 109 -21.64 -11.38 -0.80
N LEU A 110 -21.61 -10.37 0.06
CA LEU A 110 -20.74 -10.36 1.23
C LEU A 110 -21.52 -10.85 2.45
N PRO A 111 -20.96 -11.77 3.25
CA PRO A 111 -21.59 -12.28 4.45
C PRO A 111 -21.44 -11.30 5.64
N SER A 112 -21.78 -10.03 5.42
CA SER A 112 -21.80 -8.98 6.44
C SER A 112 -23.21 -8.38 6.57
N LYS A 113 -23.56 -8.04 7.81
CA LYS A 113 -24.74 -7.26 8.22
C LYS A 113 -24.37 -5.97 8.95
N ALA A 114 -23.07 -5.64 8.99
CA ALA A 114 -22.58 -4.48 9.72
C ALA A 114 -22.87 -3.19 8.95
N LEU A 115 -22.91 -2.07 9.68
CA LEU A 115 -23.24 -0.77 9.07
C LEU A 115 -22.15 -0.26 8.12
N ALA A 116 -20.88 -0.63 8.33
CA ALA A 116 -19.82 -0.31 7.41
C ALA A 116 -18.88 -1.50 7.15
N VAL A 117 -18.37 -1.54 5.92
CA VAL A 117 -17.49 -2.60 5.40
C VAL A 117 -16.36 -1.93 4.63
N VAL A 118 -15.14 -2.43 4.80
CA VAL A 118 -13.97 -2.07 4.00
C VAL A 118 -13.45 -3.29 3.25
N GLY A 119 -13.00 -3.11 2.01
CA GLY A 119 -12.43 -4.17 1.18
C GLY A 119 -11.13 -3.74 0.49
N SER A 120 -10.12 -4.59 0.56
CA SER A 120 -8.81 -4.38 -0.06
C SER A 120 -8.55 -5.43 -1.14
N PRO A 121 -8.36 -5.03 -2.41
CA PRO A 121 -8.11 -5.95 -3.51
C PRO A 121 -6.63 -6.35 -3.64
N TRP A 122 -6.41 -7.54 -4.19
CA TRP A 122 -5.16 -7.94 -4.84
C TRP A 122 -5.44 -8.55 -6.20
N ASP A 123 -4.50 -8.40 -7.11
CA ASP A 123 -4.59 -8.98 -8.45
C ASP A 123 -4.57 -10.51 -8.35
N ALA A 124 -5.58 -11.18 -8.92
CA ALA A 124 -5.72 -12.62 -8.73
C ALA A 124 -4.67 -13.45 -9.48
N GLU A 125 -4.04 -12.88 -10.52
CA GLU A 125 -3.04 -13.55 -11.36
C GLU A 125 -1.65 -13.42 -10.74
N THR A 126 -1.23 -12.19 -10.48
CA THR A 126 0.10 -11.86 -9.92
C THR A 126 0.16 -12.06 -8.41
N LYS A 127 -1.00 -12.16 -7.74
CA LYS A 127 -1.15 -12.20 -6.28
C LYS A 127 -0.58 -10.97 -5.58
N LEU A 128 -0.40 -9.85 -6.28
CA LEU A 128 0.10 -8.62 -5.66
C LEU A 128 -1.07 -7.81 -5.09
N LEU A 129 -0.93 -7.38 -3.83
CA LEU A 129 -1.84 -6.42 -3.21
C LEU A 129 -1.85 -5.14 -4.05
N LEU A 130 -3.04 -4.69 -4.45
CA LEU A 130 -3.17 -3.41 -5.14
C LEU A 130 -2.89 -2.30 -4.15
N VAL A 131 -1.96 -1.41 -4.51
CA VAL A 131 -1.71 -0.20 -3.73
C VAL A 131 -2.75 0.82 -4.17
N THR A 132 -3.92 0.73 -3.56
CA THR A 132 -5.10 1.54 -3.88
C THR A 132 -5.77 2.03 -2.61
N VAL A 133 -6.59 3.07 -2.72
CA VAL A 133 -7.60 3.37 -1.70
C VAL A 133 -8.55 2.17 -1.59
N PRO A 134 -8.72 1.56 -0.40
CA PRO A 134 -9.67 0.48 -0.19
C PRO A 134 -11.10 0.90 -0.53
N THR A 135 -11.91 -0.05 -0.96
CA THR A 135 -13.33 0.22 -1.18
C THR A 135 -14.02 0.28 0.18
N VAL A 136 -14.80 1.33 0.43
CA VAL A 136 -15.50 1.54 1.70
C VAL A 136 -16.99 1.68 1.42
N GLY A 137 -17.79 0.87 2.10
CA GLY A 137 -19.24 0.95 2.08
C GLY A 137 -19.75 1.37 3.45
N VAL A 138 -20.66 2.35 3.49
CA VAL A 138 -21.41 2.71 4.70
C VAL A 138 -22.90 2.66 4.36
N SER A 139 -23.65 1.88 5.15
CA SER A 139 -25.08 1.72 4.98
C SER A 139 -25.88 2.63 5.91
N ASN A 140 -27.09 2.94 5.49
CA ASN A 140 -28.07 3.69 6.24
C ASN A 140 -29.28 2.85 6.67
N CYS A 141 -29.18 1.53 6.55
CA CYS A 141 -30.20 0.61 7.03
C CYS A 141 -30.36 0.77 8.55
N GLY A 142 -31.60 0.74 9.05
CA GLY A 142 -31.88 0.92 10.47
C GLY A 142 -31.90 2.38 10.96
N GLY A 143 -31.88 3.37 10.06
CA GLY A 143 -32.11 4.77 10.42
C GLY A 143 -30.86 5.58 10.76
N ALA A 144 -29.67 5.06 10.48
CA ALA A 144 -28.45 5.87 10.52
C ALA A 144 -28.55 6.99 9.47
N THR A 145 -28.68 8.23 9.92
CA THR A 145 -28.64 9.42 9.07
C THR A 145 -27.31 9.41 8.31
N SER A 146 -27.39 9.17 7.01
CA SER A 146 -26.29 9.04 6.05
C SER A 146 -25.65 10.40 5.73
N ALA A 147 -25.75 11.36 6.65
CA ALA A 147 -25.06 12.63 6.49
C ALA A 147 -23.59 12.38 6.82
N PRO A 148 -22.66 12.62 5.86
CA PRO A 148 -21.26 12.76 6.20
C PRO A 148 -21.15 13.76 7.37
N PRO A 149 -20.27 13.54 8.36
CA PRO A 149 -20.02 14.57 9.36
C PRO A 149 -19.74 15.88 8.61
N ALA A 150 -20.51 16.93 8.94
CA ALA A 150 -20.37 18.22 8.29
C ALA A 150 -18.90 18.62 8.40
N ILE A 151 -18.24 18.84 7.25
CA ILE A 151 -16.88 19.38 7.26
C ILE A 151 -17.01 20.77 7.92
N PRO A 152 -16.42 20.99 9.10
CA PRO A 152 -16.46 22.30 9.70
C PRO A 152 -15.82 23.27 8.72
N VAL A 153 -16.50 24.37 8.43
CA VAL A 153 -15.94 25.45 7.60
C VAL A 153 -14.56 25.77 8.17
N PRO A 154 -13.48 25.70 7.36
CA PRO A 154 -12.14 26.03 7.83
C PRO A 154 -12.18 27.38 8.52
N ALA A 155 -11.71 27.43 9.77
CA ALA A 155 -11.57 28.69 10.47
C ALA A 155 -10.72 29.61 9.59
N ALA A 156 -11.23 30.82 9.32
CA ALA A 156 -10.46 31.83 8.59
C ALA A 156 -9.15 32.05 9.36
N LEU A 157 -8.04 31.63 8.75
CA LEU A 157 -6.73 31.90 9.32
C LEU A 157 -6.54 33.42 9.32
N PRO A 158 -6.01 34.00 10.42
CA PRO A 158 -5.70 35.41 10.42
C PRO A 158 -4.71 35.69 9.29
N ILE A 159 -5.09 36.58 8.38
CA ILE A 159 -4.20 37.08 7.34
C ILE A 159 -3.09 37.85 8.07
N ALA A 160 -1.87 37.31 8.05
CA ALA A 160 -0.71 38.02 8.55
C ALA A 160 -0.56 39.32 7.74
N ALA A 161 -0.40 40.45 8.44
CA ALA A 161 -0.02 41.69 7.79
C ALA A 161 1.30 41.47 7.04
N PRO A 162 1.47 42.05 5.82
CA PRO A 162 2.74 41.96 5.12
C PRO A 162 3.86 42.44 6.04
N ALA A 163 4.95 41.69 6.11
CA ALA A 163 6.14 42.14 6.80
C ALA A 163 6.53 43.51 6.20
N ALA A 164 6.63 44.53 7.06
CA ALA A 164 7.16 45.82 6.63
C ALA A 164 8.54 45.56 6.02
N GLY A 165 8.74 46.02 4.78
CA GLY A 165 9.97 45.80 4.04
C GLY A 165 11.13 46.49 4.73
N SER A 166 11.83 45.77 5.60
CA SER A 166 13.15 46.16 6.05
C SER A 166 14.13 45.72 4.98
N SER A 167 14.57 46.66 4.15
CA SER A 167 15.70 46.46 3.26
C SER A 167 16.92 46.13 4.11
N VAL A 168 17.39 44.88 4.05
CA VAL A 168 18.71 44.52 4.56
C VAL A 168 19.71 44.92 3.48
N THR A 169 20.42 46.03 3.70
CA THR A 169 21.60 46.35 2.90
C THR A 169 22.69 45.35 3.26
N ALA A 170 22.89 44.35 2.42
CA ALA A 170 24.06 43.48 2.51
C ALA A 170 25.16 44.09 1.63
N GLU A 171 26.18 44.69 2.24
CA GLU A 171 27.42 45.02 1.53
C GLU A 171 28.16 43.71 1.22
N PRO A 172 28.49 43.40 -0.05
CA PRO A 172 29.24 42.20 -0.38
C PRO A 172 30.69 42.38 0.06
N TYR A 173 31.16 41.53 0.98
CA TYR A 173 32.58 41.45 1.32
C TYR A 173 33.29 40.56 0.28
N TYR A 174 34.03 41.18 -0.65
CA TYR A 174 34.92 40.49 -1.57
C TYR A 174 36.31 40.34 -0.91
N THR A 175 36.74 39.10 -0.66
CA THR A 175 38.17 38.78 -0.46
C THR A 175 38.73 38.24 -1.77
N GLY A 176 39.49 39.08 -2.48
CA GLY A 176 40.38 38.63 -3.55
C GLY A 176 41.56 37.82 -3.03
#